data_AF-A0A5M9WP45-F1
#
_entry.id   AF-A0A5M9WP45-F1
#
_cell.length_a   1.000
_cell.length_b   1.000
_cell.length_c   1.000
_cell.angle_alpha   90.00
_cell.angle_beta   90.00
_cell.angle_gamma   90.00
#
_symmetry.space_group_name_H-M   'P 1'
#
loop_
_entity.id
_entity.type
_entity.pdbx_description
1 polymer ?
#
loop_
_entity_poly.entity_id
_entity_poly.type
_entity_poly.pdbx_seq_one_letter_code
_entity_poly.pdbx_strand_id
1 'polypeptide(L)'
;MFWLMLAGAWIVMIWLMSSQSYQQQNIQPWLQRLTKQVHIGVTLPDVHLFYNGHEYSLRERPYAFVEFLFRKTAHLLVYAVLAVLIYGSLRYKRVRVITCIAVALMIVVMIASIDEYIQQFSPNRTSSIRDVGVDLIGGCSGIAIYTGIRTLVRRK
;
A
#
# COMPACT_ATOMS: atom_id res chain seq x y z
N MET A 1 -0.72 -17.17 -18.89
CA MET A 1 0.64 -17.29 -18.33
C MET A 1 1.15 -15.95 -17.86
N PHE A 2 1.22 -14.95 -18.74
CA PHE A 2 1.71 -13.60 -18.46
C PHE A 2 1.22 -12.94 -17.16
N TRP A 3 -0.10 -12.82 -16.95
CA TRP A 3 -0.66 -12.21 -15.73
C TRP A 3 -0.25 -12.88 -14.41
N LEU A 4 -0.11 -14.20 -14.43
CA LEU A 4 0.32 -14.95 -13.25
C LEU A 4 1.81 -14.73 -12.97
N MET A 5 2.64 -14.59 -14.02
CA MET A 5 4.05 -14.25 -13.87
C MET A 5 4.22 -12.85 -13.27
N LEU A 6 3.43 -11.87 -13.74
CA LEU A 6 3.43 -10.52 -13.17
C LEU A 6 2.96 -10.53 -11.71
N ALA A 7 1.89 -11.27 -11.38
CA ALA A 7 1.44 -11.40 -10.00
C ALA A 7 2.52 -12.03 -9.11
N GLY A 8 3.19 -13.09 -9.59
CA GLY A 8 4.30 -13.73 -8.87
C GLY A 8 5.48 -12.77 -8.64
N ALA A 9 5.91 -12.05 -9.67
CA ALA A 9 6.97 -11.04 -9.57
C ALA A 9 6.59 -9.91 -8.57
N TRP A 10 5.33 -9.50 -8.56
CA TRP A 10 4.83 -8.49 -7.64
C TRP A 10 4.82 -8.97 -6.19
N ILE A 11 4.42 -10.23 -5.94
CA ILE A 11 4.47 -10.84 -4.60
C ILE A 11 5.93 -10.93 -4.12
N VAL A 12 6.87 -11.32 -4.98
CA VAL A 12 8.30 -11.32 -4.64
C VAL A 12 8.77 -9.91 -4.28
N MET A 13 8.36 -8.89 -5.04
CA MET A 13 8.68 -7.50 -4.72
C MET A 13 8.14 -7.09 -3.34
N ILE A 14 6.88 -7.43 -3.01
CA ILE A 14 6.29 -7.19 -1.68
C ILE A 14 7.13 -7.86 -0.59
N TRP A 15 7.51 -9.12 -0.79
CA TRP A 15 8.31 -9.86 0.18
C TRP A 15 9.71 -9.25 0.39
N LEU A 16 10.37 -8.82 -0.69
CA LEU A 16 11.65 -8.12 -0.63
C LEU A 16 11.55 -6.78 0.11
N MET A 17 10.42 -6.07 -0.01
CA MET A 17 10.18 -4.86 0.77
C MET A 17 9.83 -5.15 2.23
N SER A 18 9.04 -6.19 2.47
CA SER A 18 8.60 -6.64 3.81
C SER A 18 9.77 -7.00 4.73
N SER A 19 10.80 -7.63 4.16
CA SER A 19 12.01 -8.03 4.88
C SER A 19 12.99 -6.88 5.21
N GLN A 20 12.72 -5.66 4.75
CA GLN A 20 13.57 -4.51 5.04
C GLN A 20 13.28 -3.92 6.42
N SER A 21 14.36 -3.50 7.10
CA SER A 21 14.28 -2.79 8.38
C SER A 21 13.70 -1.37 8.22
N TYR A 22 13.23 -0.78 9.34
CA TYR A 22 12.76 0.61 9.35
C TYR A 22 13.80 1.59 8.78
N GLN A 23 15.09 1.40 9.11
CA GLN A 23 16.16 2.29 8.65
C GLN A 23 16.34 2.28 7.13
N GLN A 24 16.11 1.13 6.48
CA GLN A 24 16.24 1.01 5.03
C GLN A 24 15.07 1.67 4.28
N GLN A 25 13.91 1.76 4.93
CA GLN A 25 12.70 2.35 4.34
C GLN A 25 12.46 3.80 4.78
N ASN A 26 13.28 4.31 5.70
CA ASN A 26 13.12 5.65 6.24
C ASN A 26 13.37 6.72 5.17
N ILE A 27 12.32 7.49 4.85
CA ILE A 27 12.39 8.57 3.85
C ILE A 27 12.61 9.95 4.48
N GLN A 28 12.61 10.08 5.80
CA GLN A 28 12.78 11.38 6.47
C GLN A 28 14.08 12.11 6.08
N PRO A 29 15.25 11.44 5.97
CA PRO A 29 16.49 12.12 5.56
C PRO A 29 16.37 12.75 4.16
N TRP A 30 15.66 12.09 3.25
CA TRP A 30 15.40 12.60 1.92
C TRP A 30 14.44 13.79 1.95
N LEU A 31 13.34 13.70 2.72
CA LEU A 31 12.40 14.81 2.90
C LEU A 31 13.08 16.06 3.48
N GLN A 32 13.98 15.89 4.44
CA GLN A 32 14.76 16.98 5.02
C GLN A 32 15.67 17.65 3.98
N ARG A 33 16.31 16.86 3.11
CA ARG A 33 17.15 17.41 2.03
C ARG A 33 16.32 18.22 1.04
N LEU A 34 15.16 17.71 0.63
CA LEU A 34 14.25 18.42 -0.25
C LEU A 34 13.74 19.72 0.36
N THR A 35 13.34 19.68 1.63
CA THR A 35 12.82 20.86 2.35
C THR A 35 13.91 21.90 2.58
N LYS A 36 15.19 21.52 2.65
CA LYS A 36 16.29 22.50 2.67
C LYS A 36 16.53 23.18 1.32
N GLN A 37 16.29 22.46 0.22
CA GLN A 37 16.44 23.00 -1.14
C GLN A 37 15.28 23.93 -1.50
N VAL A 38 14.08 23.60 -1.05
CA VAL A 38 12.88 24.41 -1.25
C VAL A 38 12.64 25.20 0.03
N HIS A 39 12.98 26.50 0.05
CA HIS A 39 12.69 27.38 1.19
C HIS A 39 11.18 27.61 1.30
N ILE A 40 10.44 26.61 1.76
CA ILE A 40 8.99 26.65 1.91
C ILE A 40 8.70 27.48 3.15
N GLY A 41 8.53 28.79 2.98
CA GLY A 41 8.06 29.72 4.02
C GLY A 41 6.57 29.56 4.32
N VAL A 42 6.12 28.33 4.57
CA VAL A 42 4.71 28.01 4.84
C VAL A 42 4.56 27.63 6.30
N THR A 43 3.69 28.35 7.01
CA THR A 43 3.21 27.93 8.33
C THR A 43 2.38 26.66 8.18
N LEU A 44 2.89 25.56 8.73
CA LEU A 44 2.21 24.27 8.69
C LEU A 44 0.94 24.32 9.56
N PRO A 45 -0.21 23.83 9.05
CA PRO A 45 -1.43 23.76 9.83
C PRO A 45 -1.28 22.73 10.96
N ASP A 46 -2.01 22.96 12.04
CA ASP A 46 -1.99 22.09 13.22
C ASP A 46 -2.90 20.87 13.00
N VAL A 47 -2.37 19.89 12.27
CA VAL A 47 -3.07 18.63 11.94
C VAL A 47 -2.44 17.51 12.76
N HIS A 48 -3.26 16.86 13.59
CA HIS A 48 -2.87 15.73 14.41
C HIS A 48 -3.64 14.48 13.98
N LEU A 49 -2.93 13.37 13.82
CA LEU A 49 -3.49 12.07 13.47
C LEU A 49 -3.11 11.03 14.54
N PHE A 50 -4.11 10.37 15.10
CA PHE A 50 -3.91 9.28 16.04
C PHE A 50 -4.02 7.93 15.31
N TYR A 51 -2.92 7.18 15.27
CA TYR A 51 -2.88 5.87 14.63
C TYR A 51 -2.13 4.85 15.49
N ASN A 52 -2.80 3.74 15.81
CA ASN A 52 -2.23 2.64 16.61
C ASN A 52 -1.61 3.10 17.95
N GLY A 53 -2.23 4.08 18.62
CA GLY A 53 -1.74 4.65 19.88
C GLY A 53 -0.61 5.67 19.74
N HIS A 54 -0.15 5.97 18.52
CA HIS A 54 0.84 7.00 18.24
C HIS A 54 0.19 8.25 17.65
N GLU A 55 0.65 9.40 18.10
CA GLU A 55 0.25 10.71 17.58
C GLU A 55 1.25 11.20 16.54
N TYR A 56 0.74 11.56 15.37
CA TYR A 56 1.49 12.17 14.27
C TYR A 56 1.01 13.61 14.10
N SER A 57 1.87 14.57 14.44
CA SER A 57 1.60 15.99 14.27
C SER A 57 2.35 16.53 13.06
N LEU A 58 1.63 17.18 12.13
CA LEU A 58 2.22 17.85 10.99
C LEU A 58 3.07 19.05 11.42
N ARG A 59 2.67 19.75 12.49
CA ARG A 59 3.36 20.95 12.97
C ARG A 59 4.61 20.62 13.78
N GLU A 60 4.52 19.66 14.69
CA GLU A 60 5.63 19.31 15.57
C GLU A 60 6.62 18.33 14.92
N ARG A 61 6.12 17.36 14.14
CA ARG A 61 6.91 16.29 13.53
C ARG A 61 6.55 16.11 12.04
N PRO A 62 6.74 17.14 11.19
CA PRO A 62 6.31 17.13 9.80
C PRO A 62 6.85 15.94 8.99
N TYR A 63 8.13 15.59 9.17
CA TYR A 63 8.75 14.51 8.41
C TYR A 63 8.18 13.14 8.76
N ALA A 64 7.93 12.88 10.04
CA ALA A 64 7.31 11.64 10.49
C ALA A 64 5.84 11.54 10.04
N PHE A 65 5.12 12.67 10.05
CA PHE A 65 3.75 12.74 9.54
C PHE A 65 3.68 12.41 8.04
N VAL A 66 4.55 13.04 7.24
CA VAL A 66 4.60 12.80 5.79
C VAL A 66 5.07 11.38 5.49
N GLU A 67 6.06 10.85 6.21
CA GLU A 67 6.47 9.45 6.10
C GLU A 67 5.32 8.49 6.41
N PHE A 68 4.58 8.74 7.48
CA PHE A 68 3.41 7.93 7.84
C PHE A 68 2.39 7.91 6.70
N LEU A 69 2.00 9.08 6.18
CA LEU A 69 1.04 9.18 5.08
C LEU A 69 1.57 8.48 3.82
N PHE A 70 2.83 8.73 3.46
CA PHE A 70 3.48 8.11 2.32
C PHE A 70 3.46 6.58 2.42
N ARG A 71 3.82 6.02 3.58
CA ARG A 71 3.78 4.58 3.81
C ARG A 71 2.37 4.03 3.66
N LYS A 72 1.34 4.64 4.27
CA LYS A 72 -0.06 4.17 4.14
C LYS A 72 -0.56 4.23 2.71
N THR A 73 -0.23 5.29 1.97
CA THR A 73 -0.58 5.38 0.55
C THR A 73 0.18 4.35 -0.29
N ALA A 74 1.46 4.11 -0.03
CA ALA A 74 2.25 3.10 -0.74
C ALA A 74 1.67 1.70 -0.55
N HIS A 75 1.34 1.33 0.70
CA HIS A 75 0.65 0.09 1.04
C HIS A 75 -0.68 -0.05 0.25
N LEU A 76 -1.55 0.96 0.34
CA LEU A 76 -2.82 0.98 -0.40
C LEU A 76 -2.61 0.73 -1.90
N LEU A 77 -1.64 1.40 -2.53
CA LEU A 77 -1.35 1.25 -3.96
C LEU A 77 -0.74 -0.12 -4.31
N VAL A 78 0.20 -0.62 -3.52
CA VAL A 78 0.87 -1.90 -3.76
C VAL A 78 -0.13 -3.05 -3.73
N TYR A 79 -1.05 -3.05 -2.75
CA TYR A 79 -2.09 -4.07 -2.65
C TYR A 79 -3.24 -3.85 -3.64
N ALA A 80 -3.53 -2.61 -4.05
CA ALA A 80 -4.42 -2.34 -5.19
C ALA A 80 -3.91 -2.99 -6.48
N VAL A 81 -2.61 -2.83 -6.79
CA VAL A 81 -1.98 -3.46 -7.97
C VAL A 81 -2.02 -4.98 -7.85
N LEU A 82 -1.69 -5.54 -6.69
CA LEU A 82 -1.77 -6.98 -6.45
C LEU A 82 -3.17 -7.52 -6.75
N ALA A 83 -4.21 -6.87 -6.21
CA ALA A 83 -5.60 -7.27 -6.43
C ALA A 83 -5.98 -7.24 -7.92
N VAL A 84 -5.56 -6.20 -8.65
CA VAL A 84 -5.80 -6.07 -10.10
C VAL A 84 -5.09 -7.16 -10.90
N LEU A 85 -3.83 -7.50 -10.56
CA LEU A 85 -3.08 -8.56 -11.23
C LEU A 85 -3.76 -9.93 -11.05
N ILE A 86 -4.15 -10.26 -9.81
CA ILE A 86 -4.86 -11.50 -9.51
C ILE A 86 -6.22 -11.52 -10.19
N TYR A 87 -7.03 -10.47 -10.04
CA TYR A 87 -8.33 -10.34 -10.71
C TYR A 87 -8.21 -10.48 -12.23
N GLY A 88 -7.26 -9.77 -12.84
CA GLY A 88 -6.98 -9.81 -14.27
C GLY A 88 -6.61 -11.21 -14.75
N SER A 89 -5.77 -11.94 -13.99
CA SER A 89 -5.37 -13.31 -14.30
C SER A 89 -6.56 -14.29 -14.35
N LEU A 90 -7.49 -14.17 -13.40
CA LEU A 90 -8.69 -15.02 -13.31
C LEU A 90 -9.71 -14.65 -14.39
N ARG A 91 -9.88 -13.34 -14.65
CA ARG A 91 -10.75 -12.87 -15.75
C ARG A 91 -10.24 -13.29 -17.12
N TYR A 92 -8.93 -13.36 -17.33
CA TYR A 92 -8.34 -13.91 -18.54
C TYR A 92 -8.72 -15.40 -18.74
N LYS A 93 -8.80 -16.17 -17.66
CA LYS A 93 -9.28 -17.55 -17.63
C LYS A 93 -10.81 -17.69 -17.68
N ARG A 94 -11.55 -16.59 -17.92
CA ARG A 94 -13.02 -16.53 -17.99
C ARG A 94 -13.75 -16.97 -16.70
N VAL A 95 -13.07 -16.94 -15.55
CA VAL A 95 -13.68 -17.23 -14.24
C VAL A 95 -14.77 -16.20 -13.93
N ARG A 96 -15.85 -16.60 -13.22
CA ARG A 96 -16.96 -15.71 -12.84
C ARG A 96 -16.46 -14.49 -12.06
N VAL A 97 -17.05 -13.32 -12.31
CA VAL A 97 -16.58 -12.03 -11.75
C VAL A 97 -16.53 -12.06 -10.22
N ILE A 98 -17.61 -12.54 -9.57
CA ILE A 98 -17.70 -12.61 -8.11
C ILE A 98 -16.56 -13.48 -7.55
N THR A 99 -16.31 -14.64 -8.15
CA THR A 99 -15.19 -15.52 -7.77
C THR A 99 -13.84 -14.84 -7.95
N CYS A 100 -13.66 -14.05 -9.03
CA CYS A 100 -12.41 -13.31 -9.25
C CYS A 100 -12.17 -12.27 -8.15
N ILE A 101 -13.21 -11.54 -7.75
CA ILE A 101 -13.13 -10.54 -6.67
C ILE A 101 -12.81 -11.24 -5.35
N ALA A 102 -13.56 -12.28 -5.00
CA ALA A 102 -13.38 -13.01 -3.75
C ALA A 102 -11.96 -13.58 -3.62
N VAL A 103 -11.45 -14.25 -4.67
CA VAL A 103 -10.10 -14.82 -4.66
C VAL A 103 -9.02 -13.73 -4.61
N ALA A 104 -9.18 -12.63 -5.35
CA ALA A 104 -8.23 -11.53 -5.31
C ALA A 104 -8.14 -10.88 -3.92
N LEU A 105 -9.27 -10.60 -3.28
CA LEU A 105 -9.29 -10.01 -1.94
C LEU A 105 -8.79 -10.99 -0.87
N MET A 106 -9.11 -12.28 -0.99
CA MET A 106 -8.56 -13.31 -0.10
C MET A 106 -7.03 -13.37 -0.19
N ILE A 107 -6.47 -13.32 -1.40
CA ILE A 107 -5.01 -13.28 -1.60
C ILE A 107 -4.42 -11.99 -1.02
N VAL A 108 -5.05 -10.83 -1.20
CA VAL A 108 -4.60 -9.57 -0.59
C VAL A 108 -4.52 -9.70 0.93
N VAL A 109 -5.58 -10.17 1.58
CA VAL A 109 -5.61 -10.34 3.05
C VAL A 109 -4.52 -11.32 3.50
N MET A 110 -4.35 -12.44 2.80
CA MET A 110 -3.33 -13.42 3.13
C MET A 110 -1.91 -12.84 3.02
N ILE A 111 -1.59 -12.17 1.91
CA ILE A 111 -0.26 -11.57 1.70
C ILE A 111 -0.02 -10.41 2.67
N ALA A 112 -1.01 -9.55 2.92
CA ALA A 112 -0.91 -8.47 3.90
C ALA A 112 -0.71 -8.98 5.33
N SER A 113 -1.38 -10.08 5.69
CA SER A 113 -1.19 -10.70 7.01
C SER A 113 0.22 -11.29 7.16
N ILE A 114 0.75 -11.90 6.10
CA ILE A 114 2.14 -12.40 6.08
C ILE A 114 3.14 -11.25 6.14
N ASP A 115 2.88 -10.16 5.43
CA ASP A 115 3.70 -8.94 5.46
C ASP A 115 3.78 -8.39 6.89
N GLU A 116 2.64 -8.14 7.55
CA GLU A 116 2.61 -7.69 8.95
C GLU A 116 3.30 -8.67 9.91
N TYR A 117 3.15 -9.98 9.67
CA TYR A 117 3.84 -11.00 10.45
C TYR A 117 5.36 -10.93 10.27
N ILE A 118 5.90 -10.70 9.07
CA ILE A 118 7.34 -10.54 8.85
C ILE A 118 7.84 -9.23 9.50
N GLN A 119 7.07 -8.15 9.35
CA GLN A 119 7.41 -6.84 9.88
C GLN A 119 7.54 -6.82 11.40
N GLN A 120 6.72 -7.60 12.12
CA GLN A 120 6.76 -7.63 13.58
C GLN A 120 8.11 -8.12 14.14
N PHE A 121 8.88 -8.88 13.36
CA PHE A 121 10.22 -9.35 13.74
C PHE A 121 11.34 -8.40 13.29
N SER A 122 11.00 -7.33 12.57
CA SER A 122 11.98 -6.35 12.10
C SER A 122 12.27 -5.30 13.19
N PRO A 123 13.55 -5.00 13.48
CA PRO A 123 13.91 -4.02 14.50
C PRO A 123 13.29 -2.65 14.22
N ASN A 124 12.66 -2.07 15.25
CA ASN A 124 12.05 -0.72 15.20
C ASN A 124 10.94 -0.54 14.14
N ARG A 125 10.33 -1.63 13.65
CA ARG A 125 9.07 -1.56 12.89
C ARG A 125 7.89 -1.87 13.81
N THR A 126 6.84 -1.07 13.67
CA THR A 126 5.55 -1.33 14.29
C THR A 126 4.64 -2.02 13.29
N SER A 127 4.28 -3.27 13.58
CA SER A 127 3.19 -3.95 12.89
C SER A 127 1.85 -3.53 13.49
N SER A 128 0.80 -3.52 12.67
CA SER A 128 -0.56 -3.24 13.09
C SER A 128 -1.55 -4.01 12.24
N ILE A 129 -2.47 -4.73 12.90
CA ILE A 129 -3.58 -5.41 12.20
C ILE A 129 -4.46 -4.44 11.40
N ARG A 130 -4.42 -3.14 11.75
CA ARG A 130 -5.11 -2.09 10.98
C ARG A 130 -4.53 -1.93 9.58
N ASP A 131 -3.25 -2.25 9.38
CA ASP A 131 -2.56 -2.14 8.09
C ASP A 131 -3.10 -3.16 7.10
N VAL A 132 -3.44 -4.38 7.55
CA VAL A 132 -4.17 -5.38 6.73
C VAL A 132 -5.51 -4.81 6.25
N GLY A 133 -6.20 -4.03 7.08
CA GLY A 133 -7.44 -3.35 6.71
C GLY A 133 -7.22 -2.28 5.63
N VAL A 134 -6.16 -1.48 5.75
CA VAL A 134 -5.76 -0.49 4.75
C VAL A 134 -5.43 -1.16 3.42
N ASP A 135 -4.69 -2.27 3.46
CA ASP A 135 -4.31 -3.06 2.28
C ASP A 135 -5.52 -3.67 1.58
N LEU A 136 -6.49 -4.17 2.35
CA LEU A 136 -7.77 -4.65 1.83
C LEU A 136 -8.56 -3.53 1.14
N ILE A 137 -8.62 -2.34 1.73
CA ILE A 137 -9.25 -1.16 1.11
C ILE A 137 -8.55 -0.81 -0.21
N GLY A 138 -7.22 -0.90 -0.24
CA GLY A 138 -6.43 -0.77 -1.46
C GLY A 138 -6.84 -1.78 -2.53
N GLY A 139 -6.92 -3.07 -2.17
CA GLY A 139 -7.34 -4.14 -3.06
C GLY A 139 -8.75 -3.91 -3.64
N CYS A 140 -9.71 -3.55 -2.80
CA CYS A 140 -11.07 -3.20 -3.22
C CYS A 140 -11.08 -2.02 -4.20
N SER A 141 -10.35 -0.95 -3.87
CA SER A 141 -10.25 0.26 -4.68
C SER A 141 -9.61 -0.03 -6.04
N GLY A 142 -8.54 -0.81 -6.08
CA GLY A 142 -7.86 -1.22 -7.31
C GLY A 142 -8.78 -1.97 -8.26
N ILE A 143 -9.52 -2.97 -7.75
CA ILE A 143 -10.49 -3.72 -8.55
C ILE A 143 -11.61 -2.81 -9.07
N ALA A 144 -12.14 -1.93 -8.22
CA ALA A 144 -13.22 -1.00 -8.60
C ALA A 144 -12.77 -0.05 -9.72
N ILE A 145 -11.58 0.55 -9.59
CA ILE A 145 -11.01 1.44 -10.60
C ILE A 145 -10.78 0.68 -11.91
N TYR A 146 -10.14 -0.49 -11.87
CA TYR A 146 -9.85 -1.30 -13.05
C TYR A 146 -11.13 -1.72 -13.80
N THR A 147 -12.15 -2.17 -13.07
CA THR A 147 -13.42 -2.59 -13.68
C THR A 147 -14.23 -1.40 -14.22
N GLY A 148 -14.20 -0.25 -13.53
CA GLY A 148 -14.78 1.01 -13.99
C GLY A 148 -14.15 1.49 -15.30
N ILE A 149 -12.83 1.58 -15.35
CA ILE A 149 -12.08 1.95 -16.57
C ILE A 149 -12.41 0.99 -17.71
N ARG A 150 -12.36 -0.33 -17.48
CA ARG A 150 -12.63 -1.31 -18.54
C ARG A 150 -14.07 -1.22 -19.07
N THR A 151 -15.02 -0.86 -18.21
CA THR A 151 -16.42 -0.66 -18.61
C THR A 151 -16.57 0.61 -19.45
N LEU A 152 -15.90 1.70 -19.08
CA LEU A 152 -15.91 2.95 -19.83
C LEU A 152 -15.26 2.79 -21.22
N VAL A 153 -14.13 2.09 -21.30
CA VAL A 153 -13.42 1.85 -22.56
C VAL A 153 -14.24 0.96 -23.51
N ARG A 154 -15.00 0.00 -22.99
CA ARG A 154 -15.87 -0.88 -23.80
C ARG A 154 -17.18 -0.25 -24.27
N ARG A 155 -17.56 0.88 -23.67
CA ARG A 155 -18.76 1.64 -24.06
C ARG A 155 -18.48 2.63 -25.19
N LYS A 156 -17.20 2.86 -25.52
CA LYS A 156 -16.76 3.57 -26.73
C LYS A 156 -16.46 2.54 -27.81
#